data_AF-A0AA88XEZ8-F1
#
_entry.id   AF-A0AA88XEZ8-F1
#
_cell.length_a   1.000
_cell.length_b   1.000
_cell.length_c   1.000
_cell.angle_alpha   90.00
_cell.angle_beta   90.00
_cell.angle_gamma   90.00
#
_symmetry.space_group_name_H-M   'P 1'
#
loop_
_entity.id
_entity.type
_entity.pdbx_description
1 polymer ?
#
loop_
_entity_poly.entity_id
_entity_poly.type
_entity_poly.pdbx_seq_one_letter_code
_entity_poly.pdbx_strand_id
1 'polypeptide(L)'
;MPGTQQVHSVTFSDKLFGNGYGTVINGPFRNWKLFQPYNYRLRRNIGQEGSLTRPEVVDLIAFNPKIIRTTQIVAGSGAQGFDDPDTGMRHSLERCHDNTHVYIGGVFTSLKVTAQDPVFWFFHAYIDYVWELFRQKQRKHGIDPSKDYPEHGGEDHKAIRTMVPFFAFRNIDGYSNMFTEKIYRYAPHPTCGNRCGGASKKFLYCPRRHHRRTRCVSRSSNVDIVPDKTLKEIENPVLEKFVRGNLASRAIVNAISLEVAKKDGKVELPDPRFSAAFNDDRVVVDQKDPYFKNGVH
;
A
#
# COMPACT_ATOMS: atom_id res chain seq x y z
N MET A 1 1.86 9.80 -11.30
CA MET A 1 0.48 10.11 -11.70
C MET A 1 -0.25 10.59 -10.46
N PRO A 2 -0.62 11.88 -10.37
CA PRO A 2 -1.66 12.30 -9.44
C PRO A 2 -3.00 11.83 -10.00
N GLY A 3 -3.81 11.15 -9.20
CA GLY A 3 -5.15 10.75 -9.62
C GLY A 3 -5.66 9.51 -8.89
N THR A 4 -6.90 9.63 -8.43
CA THR A 4 -7.81 8.62 -7.86
C THR A 4 -8.02 7.35 -8.72
N GLN A 5 -7.25 7.17 -9.79
CA GLN A 5 -7.38 6.08 -10.77
C GLN A 5 -6.49 4.86 -10.47
N GLN A 6 -5.54 4.94 -9.53
CA GLN A 6 -4.61 3.83 -9.24
C GLN A 6 -5.22 2.71 -8.39
N VAL A 7 -6.54 2.70 -8.21
CA VAL A 7 -7.24 1.72 -7.37
C VAL A 7 -7.44 0.37 -8.06
N HIS A 8 -7.33 0.32 -9.38
CA HIS A 8 -7.53 -0.91 -10.14
C HIS A 8 -6.23 -1.70 -10.29
N SER A 9 -5.93 -2.55 -9.31
CA SER A 9 -4.76 -3.43 -9.31
C SER A 9 -5.13 -4.84 -8.87
N VAL A 10 -4.60 -5.85 -9.56
CA VAL A 10 -4.72 -7.26 -9.19
C VAL A 10 -4.11 -7.57 -7.82
N THR A 11 -3.23 -6.70 -7.31
CA THR A 11 -2.76 -6.72 -5.91
C THR A 11 -3.93 -6.86 -4.95
N PHE A 12 -5.00 -6.10 -5.14
CA PHE A 12 -6.19 -6.10 -4.28
C PHE A 12 -7.32 -6.95 -4.88
N SER A 13 -6.98 -8.19 -5.25
CA SER A 13 -7.92 -9.20 -5.75
C SER A 13 -7.96 -10.44 -4.86
N ASP A 14 -8.94 -11.30 -5.09
CA ASP A 14 -9.08 -12.61 -4.43
C ASP A 14 -7.89 -13.55 -4.67
N LYS A 15 -7.02 -13.25 -5.64
CA LYS A 15 -5.82 -14.06 -5.92
C LYS A 15 -4.60 -13.64 -5.10
N LEU A 16 -4.58 -12.42 -4.57
CA LEU A 16 -3.44 -11.84 -3.87
C LEU A 16 -3.82 -11.35 -2.47
N PHE A 17 -4.02 -10.05 -2.25
CA PHE A 17 -4.20 -9.52 -0.88
C PHE A 17 -5.67 -9.41 -0.44
N GLY A 18 -6.62 -9.78 -1.29
CA GLY A 18 -8.03 -9.52 -1.08
C GLY A 18 -8.44 -8.09 -1.42
N ASN A 19 -9.73 -7.77 -1.30
CA ASN A 19 -10.33 -6.50 -1.69
C ASN A 19 -9.65 -5.28 -1.05
N GLY A 20 -9.70 -4.17 -1.78
CA GLY A 20 -9.07 -2.89 -1.40
C GLY A 20 -9.98 -1.97 -0.58
N TYR A 21 -11.28 -2.24 -0.53
CA TYR A 21 -12.26 -1.39 0.14
C TYR A 21 -13.08 -2.16 1.17
N GLY A 22 -13.29 -1.54 2.33
CA GLY A 22 -14.09 -2.09 3.42
C GLY A 22 -13.38 -3.27 4.10
N THR A 23 -14.17 -4.15 4.71
CA THR A 23 -13.68 -5.37 5.35
C THR A 23 -13.13 -6.34 4.31
N VAL A 24 -11.94 -6.90 4.57
CA VAL A 24 -11.35 -7.92 3.70
C VAL A 24 -12.13 -9.23 3.83
N ILE A 25 -12.76 -9.64 2.73
CA ILE A 25 -13.71 -10.77 2.67
C ILE A 25 -13.36 -11.80 1.60
N ASN A 26 -12.43 -11.50 0.69
CA ASN A 26 -11.96 -12.43 -0.32
C ASN A 26 -10.43 -12.65 -0.24
N GLY A 27 -9.96 -13.65 -0.97
CA GLY A 27 -8.55 -14.01 -1.03
C GLY A 27 -7.97 -14.71 0.21
N PRO A 28 -6.64 -14.89 0.25
CA PRO A 28 -5.91 -15.57 1.32
C PRO A 28 -6.11 -14.95 2.70
N PHE A 29 -6.33 -13.64 2.76
CA PHE A 29 -6.46 -12.88 4.01
C PHE A 29 -7.90 -12.52 4.34
N ARG A 30 -8.89 -13.18 3.71
CA ARG A 30 -10.28 -13.11 4.18
C ARG A 30 -10.34 -13.59 5.63
N ASN A 31 -11.13 -12.93 6.45
CA ASN A 31 -11.28 -13.23 7.88
C ASN A 31 -10.05 -12.91 8.74
N TRP A 32 -9.04 -12.22 8.20
CA TRP A 32 -7.92 -11.75 9.01
C TRP A 32 -8.42 -10.85 10.14
N LYS A 33 -8.08 -11.20 11.38
CA LYS A 33 -8.51 -10.48 12.58
C LYS A 33 -7.30 -9.81 13.21
N LEU A 34 -7.43 -8.53 13.53
CA LEU A 34 -6.39 -7.82 14.24
C LEU A 34 -6.26 -8.37 15.67
N PHE A 35 -5.03 -8.42 16.17
CA PHE A 35 -4.73 -8.79 17.54
C PHE A 35 -5.32 -7.78 18.53
N GLN A 36 -5.45 -8.20 19.79
CA GLN A 36 -5.92 -7.31 20.86
C GLN A 36 -5.02 -6.06 20.98
N PRO A 37 -5.57 -4.89 21.33
CA PRO A 37 -6.95 -4.64 21.77
C PRO A 37 -7.97 -4.40 20.63
N TYR A 38 -7.53 -4.46 19.36
CA TYR A 38 -8.35 -4.05 18.22
C TYR A 38 -9.44 -5.07 17.90
N ASN A 39 -9.09 -6.36 17.77
CA ASN A 39 -10.02 -7.49 17.71
C ASN A 39 -11.16 -7.39 16.65
N TYR A 40 -11.01 -6.54 15.63
CA TYR A 40 -11.91 -6.43 14.48
C TYR A 40 -11.23 -6.98 13.23
N ARG A 41 -12.01 -7.19 12.16
CA ARG A 41 -11.52 -7.75 10.90
C ARG A 41 -10.73 -6.72 10.11
N LEU A 42 -9.71 -7.14 9.38
CA LEU A 42 -8.91 -6.27 8.51
C LEU A 42 -9.79 -5.42 7.59
N ARG A 43 -9.56 -4.11 7.57
CA ARG A 43 -10.27 -3.13 6.73
C ARG A 43 -9.27 -2.25 5.98
N ARG A 44 -9.59 -1.96 4.71
CA ARG A 44 -8.81 -1.09 3.82
C ARG A 44 -9.70 -0.04 3.18
N ASN A 45 -9.10 1.04 2.67
CA ASN A 45 -9.82 2.08 1.96
C ASN A 45 -8.89 2.73 0.93
N ILE A 46 -8.52 1.96 -0.10
CA ILE A 46 -7.44 2.37 -0.99
C ILE A 46 -7.77 3.64 -1.80
N GLY A 47 -6.80 4.52 -2.00
CA GLY A 47 -6.89 5.65 -2.92
C GLY A 47 -7.89 6.75 -2.56
N GLN A 48 -8.37 6.82 -1.31
CA GLN A 48 -9.10 7.99 -0.82
C GLN A 48 -8.18 9.19 -0.60
N GLU A 49 -7.02 8.93 -0.03
CA GLU A 49 -5.98 9.90 0.29
C GLU A 49 -4.62 9.33 -0.09
N GLY A 50 -3.56 10.12 0.00
CA GLY A 50 -2.21 9.66 -0.29
C GLY A 50 -2.01 9.29 -1.77
N SER A 51 -0.89 8.62 -2.06
CA SER A 51 -0.56 8.17 -3.41
C SER A 51 0.44 7.01 -3.39
N LEU A 52 0.43 6.19 -4.44
CA LEU A 52 1.50 5.22 -4.65
C LEU A 52 2.79 5.92 -5.07
N THR A 53 3.91 5.31 -4.74
CA THR A 53 5.23 5.75 -5.20
C THR A 53 5.28 5.75 -6.73
N ARG A 54 5.61 6.90 -7.30
CA ARG A 54 5.76 7.05 -8.75
C ARG A 54 6.97 6.26 -9.27
N PRO A 55 6.84 5.58 -10.43
CA PRO A 55 7.98 4.89 -11.04
C PRO A 55 9.16 5.84 -11.33
N GLU A 56 8.89 7.09 -11.72
CA GLU A 56 9.94 8.06 -12.06
C GLU A 56 10.77 8.46 -10.82
N VAL A 57 10.14 8.54 -9.64
CA VAL A 57 10.84 8.80 -8.37
C VAL A 57 11.83 7.66 -8.06
N VAL A 58 11.44 6.41 -8.34
CA VAL A 58 12.33 5.25 -8.19
C VAL A 58 13.49 5.32 -9.19
N ASP A 59 13.27 5.81 -10.42
CA ASP A 59 14.37 6.02 -11.38
C ASP A 59 15.34 7.11 -10.92
N LEU A 60 14.85 8.20 -10.34
CA LEU A 60 15.69 9.24 -9.76
C LEU A 60 16.58 8.65 -8.65
N ILE A 61 15.98 7.91 -7.71
CA ILE A 61 16.71 7.24 -6.63
C ILE A 61 17.71 6.22 -7.17
N ALA A 62 17.38 5.47 -8.22
CA ALA A 62 18.25 4.42 -8.76
C ALA A 62 19.37 4.95 -9.69
N PHE A 63 19.15 6.05 -10.41
CA PHE A 63 20.01 6.44 -11.54
C PHE A 63 20.46 7.90 -11.56
N ASN A 64 19.80 8.82 -10.85
CA ASN A 64 20.24 10.22 -10.85
C ASN A 64 21.58 10.34 -10.09
N PRO A 65 22.67 10.84 -10.73
CA PRO A 65 23.99 10.90 -10.12
C PRO A 65 24.11 11.96 -9.01
N LYS A 66 23.11 12.84 -8.85
CA LYS A 66 23.07 13.85 -7.79
C LYS A 66 22.42 13.36 -6.49
N ILE A 67 21.72 12.22 -6.51
CA ILE A 67 21.04 11.65 -5.34
C ILE A 67 21.92 10.52 -4.80
N ILE A 68 22.93 10.81 -3.99
CA ILE A 68 23.95 9.83 -3.57
C ILE A 68 24.15 9.77 -2.05
N ARG A 69 23.49 10.64 -1.28
CA ARG A 69 23.54 10.66 0.19
C ARG A 69 22.21 10.23 0.77
N THR A 70 22.26 9.45 1.84
CA THR A 70 21.07 8.91 2.50
C THR A 70 20.14 10.02 2.98
N THR A 71 20.69 11.16 3.42
CA THR A 71 19.92 12.36 3.80
C THR A 71 18.98 12.84 2.69
N GLN A 72 19.25 12.51 1.42
CA GLN A 72 18.40 12.89 0.28
C GLN A 72 17.19 11.98 0.11
N ILE A 73 17.18 10.76 0.64
CA ILE A 73 16.08 9.81 0.42
C ILE A 73 15.27 9.47 1.68
N VAL A 74 15.67 10.01 2.82
CA VAL A 74 14.94 9.96 4.10
C VAL A 74 14.10 11.23 4.33
N ALA A 75 13.30 11.25 5.41
CA ALA A 75 12.45 12.36 5.83
C ALA A 75 12.73 12.78 7.30
N GLY A 76 12.04 13.84 7.74
CA GLY A 76 12.18 14.40 9.09
C GLY A 76 13.19 15.55 9.19
N SER A 77 13.38 16.05 10.42
CA SER A 77 14.25 17.21 10.68
C SER A 77 15.70 16.92 10.28
N GLY A 78 16.28 17.80 9.46
CA GLY A 78 17.65 17.65 8.93
C GLY A 78 17.75 16.78 7.67
N ALA A 79 16.68 16.11 7.24
CA ALA A 79 16.66 15.40 5.97
C ALA A 79 16.69 16.41 4.80
N GLN A 80 17.48 16.08 3.78
CA GLN A 80 17.58 16.89 2.58
C GLN A 80 16.39 16.63 1.66
N GLY A 81 16.07 15.38 1.28
CA GLY A 81 15.18 15.16 0.13
C GLY A 81 15.85 15.45 -1.22
N PHE A 82 15.11 15.31 -2.32
CA PHE A 82 15.52 15.69 -3.68
C PHE A 82 14.35 16.27 -4.47
N ASP A 83 14.66 17.08 -5.48
CA ASP A 83 13.65 17.70 -6.33
C ASP A 83 13.24 16.74 -7.46
N ASP A 84 11.93 16.55 -7.64
CA ASP A 84 11.35 15.78 -8.73
C ASP A 84 11.03 16.73 -9.91
N PRO A 85 11.77 16.64 -11.03
CA PRO A 85 11.59 17.55 -12.16
C PRO A 85 10.22 17.43 -12.82
N ASP A 86 9.53 16.30 -12.67
CA ASP A 86 8.22 16.09 -13.29
C ASP A 86 7.10 16.79 -12.52
N THR A 87 7.29 17.04 -11.22
CA THR A 87 6.28 17.67 -10.36
C THR A 87 6.69 19.02 -9.80
N GLY A 88 7.97 19.37 -9.85
CA GLY A 88 8.54 20.53 -9.17
C GLY A 88 8.50 20.42 -7.64
N MET A 89 8.10 19.26 -7.10
CA MET A 89 7.99 19.02 -5.67
C MET A 89 9.24 18.34 -5.12
N ARG A 90 9.48 18.54 -3.83
CA ARG A 90 10.54 17.86 -3.11
C ARG A 90 10.05 16.51 -2.58
N HIS A 91 10.74 15.44 -2.93
CA HIS A 91 10.42 14.06 -2.53
C HIS A 91 11.57 13.43 -1.75
N SER A 92 11.23 12.34 -1.08
CA SER A 92 12.16 11.36 -0.53
C SER A 92 11.52 9.97 -0.65
N LEU A 93 12.32 8.91 -0.53
CA LEU A 93 11.78 7.55 -0.50
C LEU A 93 10.85 7.37 0.70
N GLU A 94 11.26 7.86 1.88
CA GLU A 94 10.47 7.79 3.12
C GLU A 94 9.12 8.50 2.98
N ARG A 95 9.09 9.69 2.36
CA ARG A 95 7.82 10.41 2.15
C ARG A 95 6.90 9.71 1.14
N CYS A 96 7.47 9.10 0.09
CA CYS A 96 6.69 8.28 -0.84
C CYS A 96 6.16 7.00 -0.16
N HIS A 97 6.94 6.46 0.77
CA HIS A 97 6.54 5.34 1.60
C HIS A 97 5.34 5.72 2.49
N ASP A 98 5.42 6.86 3.18
CA ASP A 98 4.35 7.38 4.04
C ASP A 98 3.07 7.66 3.24
N ASN A 99 3.21 8.25 2.06
CA ASN A 99 2.07 8.47 1.16
C ASN A 99 1.40 7.17 0.71
N THR A 100 2.17 6.09 0.57
CA THR A 100 1.61 4.78 0.22
C THR A 100 0.90 4.15 1.42
N HIS A 101 1.38 4.41 2.64
CA HIS A 101 0.67 4.05 3.85
C HIS A 101 -0.73 4.67 3.91
N VAL A 102 -0.79 5.98 3.65
CA VAL A 102 -2.05 6.73 3.55
C VAL A 102 -2.91 6.22 2.39
N TYR A 103 -2.29 5.93 1.24
CA TYR A 103 -2.98 5.39 0.07
C TYR A 103 -3.71 4.08 0.35
N ILE A 104 -3.14 3.15 1.13
CA ILE A 104 -3.84 1.88 1.40
C ILE A 104 -5.04 2.09 2.33
N GLY A 105 -4.94 3.07 3.24
CA GLY A 105 -6.03 3.47 4.12
C GLY A 105 -6.34 2.44 5.20
N GLY A 106 -7.38 2.72 6.00
CA GLY A 106 -7.83 1.84 7.07
C GLY A 106 -6.74 1.59 8.12
N VAL A 107 -6.50 0.33 8.48
CA VAL A 107 -5.50 -0.01 9.50
C VAL A 107 -4.07 0.34 9.07
N PHE A 108 -3.86 0.48 7.76
CA PHE A 108 -2.54 0.67 7.17
C PHE A 108 -1.95 2.06 7.42
N THR A 109 -2.80 3.05 7.77
CA THR A 109 -2.39 4.42 8.11
C THR A 109 -1.86 4.55 9.54
N SER A 110 -2.11 3.55 10.39
CA SER A 110 -1.73 3.60 11.80
C SER A 110 -0.36 2.99 12.04
N LEU A 111 0.59 3.81 12.51
CA LEU A 111 1.95 3.36 12.90
C LEU A 111 1.95 2.20 13.92
N LYS A 112 0.90 2.07 14.73
CA LYS A 112 0.80 1.05 15.78
C LYS A 112 0.36 -0.32 15.27
N VAL A 113 -0.45 -0.37 14.20
CA VAL A 113 -1.10 -1.62 13.75
C VAL A 113 -0.92 -1.94 12.28
N THR A 114 -0.30 -1.05 11.51
CA THR A 114 -0.14 -1.24 10.07
C THR A 114 0.53 -2.57 9.70
N ALA A 115 1.48 -3.04 10.53
CA ALA A 115 2.16 -4.33 10.37
C ALA A 115 1.25 -5.56 10.50
N GLN A 116 0.02 -5.39 11.01
CA GLN A 116 -0.98 -6.46 11.06
C GLN A 116 -1.73 -6.65 9.73
N ASP A 117 -1.66 -5.72 8.78
CA ASP A 117 -2.09 -5.97 7.40
C ASP A 117 -0.96 -6.71 6.65
N PRO A 118 -1.19 -7.91 6.10
CA PRO A 118 -0.16 -8.65 5.36
C PRO A 118 0.48 -7.88 4.20
N VAL A 119 -0.20 -6.88 3.62
CA VAL A 119 0.39 -5.99 2.60
C VAL A 119 1.67 -5.30 3.11
N PHE A 120 1.77 -5.05 4.42
CA PHE A 120 2.87 -4.31 5.05
C PHE A 120 4.22 -4.93 4.71
N TRP A 121 4.34 -6.24 4.88
CA TRP A 121 5.61 -6.94 4.70
C TRP A 121 6.08 -6.94 3.25
N PHE A 122 5.15 -7.06 2.29
CA PHE A 122 5.49 -7.00 0.86
C PHE A 122 5.81 -5.60 0.41
N PHE A 123 5.10 -4.60 0.95
CA PHE A 123 5.38 -3.20 0.70
C PHE A 123 6.75 -2.79 1.25
N HIS A 124 7.06 -3.14 2.50
CA HIS A 124 8.36 -2.86 3.11
C HIS A 124 9.51 -3.61 2.45
N ALA A 125 9.30 -4.83 1.94
CA ALA A 125 10.28 -5.51 1.09
C ALA A 125 10.54 -4.75 -0.22
N TYR A 126 9.52 -4.10 -0.81
CA TYR A 126 9.71 -3.25 -1.98
C TYR A 126 10.44 -1.95 -1.65
N ILE A 127 10.17 -1.33 -0.49
CA ILE A 127 10.91 -0.14 -0.04
C ILE A 127 12.38 -0.48 0.20
N ASP A 128 12.67 -1.59 0.87
CA ASP A 128 14.05 -2.07 1.07
C ASP A 128 14.74 -2.45 -0.26
N TYR A 129 13.99 -2.96 -1.25
CA TYR A 129 14.52 -3.12 -2.60
C TYR A 129 14.97 -1.79 -3.23
N VAL A 130 14.17 -0.72 -3.12
CA VAL A 130 14.54 0.60 -3.64
C VAL A 130 15.73 1.18 -2.85
N TRP A 131 15.79 0.95 -1.54
CA TRP A 131 16.95 1.26 -0.70
C TRP A 131 18.21 0.54 -1.19
N GLU A 132 18.16 -0.76 -1.50
CA GLU A 132 19.33 -1.48 -2.01
C GLU A 132 19.74 -1.00 -3.42
N LEU A 133 18.81 -0.61 -4.30
CA LEU A 133 19.16 0.05 -5.57
C LEU A 133 19.97 1.33 -5.31
N PHE A 134 19.55 2.13 -4.34
CA PHE A 134 20.27 3.33 -3.93
C PHE A 134 21.65 3.00 -3.37
N ARG A 135 21.77 2.02 -2.45
CA ARG A 135 23.06 1.57 -1.90
C ARG A 135 24.00 1.08 -3.01
N GLN A 136 23.50 0.37 -4.01
CA GLN A 136 24.31 -0.05 -5.16
C GLN A 136 24.82 1.14 -5.96
N LYS A 137 24.00 2.18 -6.13
CA LYS A 137 24.44 3.43 -6.74
C LYS A 137 25.50 4.12 -5.89
N GLN A 138 25.33 4.22 -4.56
CA GLN A 138 26.34 4.79 -3.68
C GLN A 138 27.71 4.14 -3.87
N ARG A 139 27.77 2.80 -3.89
CA ARG A 139 29.02 2.06 -4.14
C ARG A 139 29.65 2.40 -5.49
N LYS A 140 28.85 2.53 -6.56
CA LYS A 140 29.33 2.96 -7.88
C LYS A 140 29.90 4.38 -7.88
N HIS A 141 29.49 5.22 -6.92
CA HIS A 141 29.99 6.57 -6.70
C HIS A 141 31.07 6.64 -5.60
N GLY A 142 31.63 5.50 -5.17
CA GLY A 142 32.70 5.47 -4.16
C GLY A 142 32.25 5.79 -2.74
N ILE A 143 30.95 5.74 -2.45
CA ILE A 143 30.39 5.93 -1.11
C ILE A 143 30.13 4.55 -0.49
N ASP A 144 30.63 4.34 0.73
CA ASP A 144 30.33 3.17 1.54
C ASP A 144 28.95 3.34 2.21
N PRO A 145 27.92 2.59 1.78
CA PRO A 145 26.57 2.74 2.32
C PRO A 145 26.50 2.40 3.81
N SER A 146 27.41 1.57 4.33
CA SER A 146 27.41 1.20 5.74
C SER A 146 27.82 2.34 6.68
N LYS A 147 28.37 3.43 6.12
CA LYS A 147 28.86 4.60 6.85
C LYS A 147 28.11 5.88 6.52
N ASP A 148 27.23 5.87 5.51
CA ASP A 148 26.45 7.03 5.10
C ASP A 148 25.17 7.16 5.95
N TYR A 149 25.35 7.16 7.27
CA TYR A 149 24.26 7.28 8.22
C TYR A 149 23.80 8.75 8.30
N PRO A 150 22.50 9.04 8.14
CA PRO A 150 22.02 10.39 7.91
C PRO A 150 21.90 11.28 9.17
N GLU A 151 22.09 10.73 10.38
CA GLU A 151 22.06 11.45 11.68
C GLU A 151 20.84 12.40 11.83
N HIS A 152 19.65 11.92 11.50
CA HIS A 152 18.35 12.63 11.60
C HIS A 152 17.32 11.78 12.37
N GLY A 153 16.13 12.33 12.61
CA GLY A 153 15.01 11.59 13.21
C GLY A 153 14.93 11.65 14.74
N GLY A 154 15.83 12.37 15.40
CA GLY A 154 15.80 12.58 16.86
C GLY A 154 16.59 11.53 17.65
N GLU A 155 16.43 11.53 18.98
CA GLU A 155 17.30 10.78 19.89
C GLU A 155 17.31 9.28 19.60
N ASP A 156 16.14 8.67 19.42
CA ASP A 156 16.03 7.22 19.23
C ASP A 156 16.47 6.76 17.84
N HIS A 157 16.68 7.69 16.90
CA HIS A 157 17.20 7.43 15.57
C HIS A 157 18.72 7.60 15.47
N LYS A 158 19.43 7.94 16.54
CA LYS A 158 20.90 8.02 16.51
C LYS A 158 21.51 6.66 16.18
N ALA A 159 22.62 6.67 15.44
CA ALA A 159 23.36 5.48 15.00
C ALA A 159 23.66 4.49 16.14
N ILE A 160 24.02 5.01 17.32
CA ILE A 160 24.43 4.23 18.49
C ILE A 160 23.28 3.60 19.27
N ARG A 161 22.03 3.99 19.02
CA ARG A 161 20.89 3.56 19.82
C ARG A 161 20.41 2.19 19.39
N THR A 162 19.88 1.44 20.35
CA THR A 162 19.30 0.11 20.12
C THR A 162 18.09 0.22 19.19
N MET A 163 18.01 -0.68 18.21
CA MET A 163 16.87 -0.80 17.30
C MET A 163 15.76 -1.59 17.99
N VAL A 164 15.00 -0.95 18.88
CA VAL A 164 13.99 -1.62 19.70
C VAL A 164 12.90 -2.28 18.82
N PRO A 165 12.49 -3.55 19.08
CA PRO A 165 12.88 -4.43 20.20
C PRO A 165 14.02 -5.41 19.89
N PHE A 166 14.78 -5.19 18.82
CA PHE A 166 15.92 -6.03 18.43
C PHE A 166 17.16 -5.66 19.24
N PHE A 167 17.18 -6.06 20.52
CA PHE A 167 18.22 -5.64 21.48
C PHE A 167 19.66 -6.02 21.14
N ALA A 168 19.86 -6.96 20.21
CA ALA A 168 21.18 -7.33 19.69
C ALA A 168 21.72 -6.36 18.63
N PHE A 169 20.92 -5.40 18.16
CA PHE A 169 21.26 -4.50 17.07
C PHE A 169 21.07 -3.03 17.46
N ARG A 170 21.98 -2.19 17.00
CA ARG A 170 21.84 -0.73 16.97
C ARG A 170 21.31 -0.29 15.61
N ASN A 171 20.82 0.94 15.52
CA ASN A 171 20.32 1.48 14.26
C ASN A 171 21.37 1.45 13.14
N ILE A 172 22.63 1.76 13.45
CA ILE A 172 23.73 1.69 12.48
C ILE A 172 23.96 0.28 11.93
N ASP A 173 23.65 -0.75 12.71
CA ASP A 173 23.86 -2.13 12.27
C ASP A 173 22.87 -2.49 11.15
N GLY A 174 21.73 -1.79 11.05
CA GLY A 174 20.79 -1.87 9.92
C GLY A 174 21.37 -1.44 8.57
N TYR A 175 22.46 -0.65 8.57
CA TYR A 175 23.16 -0.21 7.36
C TYR A 175 24.24 -1.21 6.91
N SER A 176 24.43 -2.31 7.64
CA SER A 176 25.43 -3.33 7.31
C SER A 176 25.25 -3.90 5.91
N ASN A 177 26.36 -4.16 5.22
CA ASN A 177 26.35 -4.88 3.93
C ASN A 177 26.06 -6.38 4.11
N MET A 178 26.15 -6.90 5.34
CA MET A 178 25.90 -8.32 5.63
C MET A 178 24.53 -8.79 5.14
N PHE A 179 23.50 -7.96 5.26
CA PHE A 179 22.14 -8.32 4.87
C PHE A 179 22.05 -8.71 3.39
N THR A 180 22.58 -7.87 2.49
CA THR A 180 22.49 -8.09 1.04
C THR A 180 23.62 -8.97 0.49
N GLU A 181 24.70 -9.16 1.25
CA GLU A 181 25.79 -10.06 0.88
C GLU A 181 25.54 -11.52 1.31
N LYS A 182 24.94 -11.73 2.50
CA LYS A 182 24.88 -13.03 3.17
C LYS A 182 23.48 -13.54 3.50
N ILE A 183 22.49 -12.67 3.66
CA ILE A 183 21.15 -13.07 4.17
C ILE A 183 20.13 -13.14 3.04
N TYR A 184 20.00 -12.09 2.24
CA TYR A 184 19.05 -12.05 1.14
C TYR A 184 19.61 -11.32 -0.07
N ARG A 185 18.98 -11.54 -1.23
CA ARG A 185 19.21 -10.76 -2.45
C ARG A 185 17.88 -10.52 -3.14
N TYR A 186 17.75 -9.37 -3.78
CA TYR A 186 16.58 -9.06 -4.59
C TYR A 186 16.75 -9.54 -6.03
N ALA A 187 15.66 -10.06 -6.60
CA ALA A 187 15.55 -10.21 -8.03
C ALA A 187 15.45 -8.83 -8.71
N PRO A 188 15.90 -8.69 -9.97
CA PRO A 188 15.73 -7.44 -10.71
C PRO A 188 14.25 -7.06 -10.87
N HIS A 189 13.96 -5.75 -10.91
CA HIS A 189 12.60 -5.25 -11.17
C HIS A 189 11.96 -5.93 -12.39
N PRO A 190 10.66 -6.28 -12.35
CA PRO A 190 9.93 -6.75 -13.51
C PRO A 190 9.98 -5.76 -14.68
N THR A 191 10.55 -6.20 -15.79
CA THR A 191 10.62 -5.47 -17.06
C THR A 191 10.15 -6.37 -18.20
N CYS A 192 9.75 -5.77 -19.32
CA CYS A 192 9.39 -6.53 -20.50
C CYS A 192 10.53 -7.46 -20.97
N GLY A 193 11.78 -7.00 -20.85
CA GLY A 193 12.98 -7.74 -21.26
C GLY A 193 13.31 -8.96 -20.39
N ASN A 194 12.88 -8.98 -19.12
CA ASN A 194 13.02 -10.13 -18.23
C ASN A 194 11.72 -10.93 -18.07
N ARG A 195 10.80 -10.81 -19.04
CA ARG A 195 9.48 -11.49 -19.04
C ARG A 195 8.69 -11.19 -17.76
N CYS A 196 8.69 -9.93 -17.33
CA CYS A 196 8.05 -9.45 -16.11
C CYS A 196 8.48 -10.22 -14.85
N GLY A 197 9.78 -10.51 -14.73
CA GLY A 197 10.35 -11.23 -13.58
C GLY A 197 9.87 -12.68 -13.49
N GLY A 198 9.42 -13.29 -14.59
CA GLY A 198 8.76 -14.60 -14.56
C GLY A 198 7.39 -14.60 -13.89
N ALA A 199 6.85 -13.42 -13.55
CA ALA A 199 5.50 -13.31 -13.01
C ALA A 199 4.51 -13.94 -14.00
N SER A 200 3.53 -14.67 -13.46
CA SER A 200 2.45 -15.22 -14.26
C SER A 200 1.85 -14.11 -15.11
N LYS A 201 1.59 -14.38 -16.40
CA LYS A 201 0.83 -13.49 -17.29
C LYS A 201 -0.53 -13.09 -16.70
N LYS A 202 -0.97 -13.72 -15.60
CA LYS A 202 -2.14 -13.41 -14.77
C LYS A 202 -2.01 -12.15 -13.91
N PHE A 203 -0.81 -11.70 -13.54
CA PHE A 203 -0.64 -10.60 -12.59
C PHE A 203 0.02 -9.37 -13.19
N LEU A 204 1.05 -9.56 -14.00
CA LEU A 204 1.74 -8.48 -14.69
C LEU A 204 1.55 -8.64 -16.20
N TYR A 205 1.55 -7.51 -16.90
CA TYR A 205 1.64 -7.49 -18.35
C TYR A 205 2.68 -6.48 -18.81
N CYS A 206 3.22 -6.74 -20.00
CA CYS A 206 4.07 -5.80 -20.68
C CYS A 206 3.22 -4.93 -21.63
N PRO A 207 3.30 -3.60 -21.58
CA PRO A 207 2.57 -2.70 -22.48
C PRO A 207 2.85 -2.96 -23.97
N ARG A 208 1.92 -2.62 -24.87
CA ARG A 208 2.18 -2.71 -26.32
C ARG A 208 3.24 -1.70 -26.75
N ARG A 209 4.03 -2.02 -27.79
CA ARG A 209 5.13 -1.18 -28.30
C ARG A 209 6.13 -0.78 -27.22
N HIS A 210 6.66 -1.79 -26.53
CA HIS A 210 7.59 -1.63 -25.40
C HIS A 210 9.06 -1.81 -25.82
N HIS A 211 9.96 -1.28 -24.99
CA HIS A 211 11.38 -1.60 -25.02
C HIS A 211 11.70 -2.67 -23.96
N ARG A 212 12.87 -3.31 -24.06
CA ARG A 212 13.31 -4.33 -23.07
C ARG A 212 13.37 -3.78 -21.64
N ARG A 213 13.65 -2.48 -21.47
CA ARG A 213 13.70 -1.81 -20.16
C ARG A 213 12.34 -1.29 -19.67
N THR A 214 11.29 -1.36 -20.49
CA THR A 214 9.94 -0.93 -20.08
C THR A 214 9.49 -1.73 -18.87
N ARG A 215 9.03 -1.04 -17.82
CA ARG A 215 8.48 -1.66 -16.61
C ARG A 215 7.21 -2.42 -16.94
N CYS A 216 7.05 -3.60 -16.34
CA CYS A 216 5.78 -4.29 -16.42
C CYS A 216 4.73 -3.60 -15.54
N VAL A 217 3.48 -3.67 -15.97
CA VAL A 217 2.35 -3.01 -15.33
C VAL A 217 1.49 -4.04 -14.64
N SER A 218 1.00 -3.71 -13.44
CA SER A 218 -0.01 -4.51 -12.75
C SER A 218 -1.25 -4.65 -13.61
N ARG A 219 -1.82 -5.85 -13.70
CA ARG A 219 -3.13 -6.00 -14.33
C ARG A 219 -4.18 -5.29 -13.50
N SER A 220 -5.13 -4.69 -14.20
CA SER A 220 -6.32 -4.14 -13.59
C SER A 220 -7.19 -5.28 -13.04
N SER A 221 -7.69 -5.09 -11.83
CA SER A 221 -8.75 -5.89 -11.21
C SER A 221 -9.70 -4.93 -10.52
N ASN A 222 -11.00 -5.25 -10.54
CA ASN A 222 -11.96 -4.53 -9.73
C ASN A 222 -11.77 -4.93 -8.27
N VAL A 223 -11.47 -3.94 -7.44
CA VAL A 223 -11.12 -4.12 -6.03
C VAL A 223 -12.34 -4.27 -5.13
N ASP A 224 -13.53 -4.04 -5.68
CA ASP A 224 -14.84 -4.13 -5.01
C ASP A 224 -15.53 -5.50 -5.21
N ILE A 225 -15.00 -6.38 -6.07
CA ILE A 225 -15.72 -7.60 -6.47
C ILE A 225 -15.37 -8.78 -5.55
N VAL A 226 -16.40 -9.29 -4.87
CA VAL A 226 -16.39 -10.60 -4.20
C VAL A 226 -16.64 -11.69 -5.25
N PRO A 227 -15.85 -12.78 -5.31
CA PRO A 227 -16.13 -13.87 -6.24
C PRO A 227 -17.48 -14.55 -5.96
N ASP A 228 -18.25 -14.86 -7.01
CA ASP A 228 -19.57 -15.53 -7.02
C ASP A 228 -19.66 -16.78 -6.12
N LYS A 229 -18.55 -17.52 -5.95
CA LYS A 229 -18.49 -18.71 -5.08
C LYS A 229 -18.77 -18.39 -3.60
N THR A 230 -18.39 -17.20 -3.16
CA THR A 230 -18.60 -16.72 -1.78
C THR A 230 -20.07 -16.35 -1.54
N LEU A 231 -20.79 -15.92 -2.58
CA LEU A 231 -22.23 -15.63 -2.50
C LEU A 231 -23.07 -16.90 -2.32
N LYS A 232 -22.61 -18.04 -2.84
CA LYS A 232 -23.28 -19.33 -2.66
C LYS A 232 -23.20 -19.88 -1.24
N GLU A 233 -22.20 -19.49 -0.45
CA GLU A 233 -22.08 -19.90 0.97
C GLU A 233 -22.94 -19.04 1.91
N ILE A 234 -23.57 -17.98 1.39
CA ILE A 234 -24.41 -17.03 2.17
C ILE A 234 -25.90 -17.42 2.12
N GLU A 235 -26.26 -18.62 1.62
CA GLU A 235 -27.63 -19.12 1.38
C GLU A 235 -28.74 -18.42 2.21
N ASN A 236 -29.31 -17.37 1.62
CA ASN A 236 -30.53 -16.74 2.10
C ASN A 236 -31.54 -16.73 0.94
N PRO A 237 -32.67 -17.46 1.06
CA PRO A 237 -33.62 -17.69 -0.04
C PRO A 237 -34.28 -16.42 -0.60
N VAL A 238 -34.10 -15.26 0.04
CA VAL A 238 -34.54 -13.95 -0.46
C VAL A 238 -33.72 -13.47 -1.67
N LEU A 239 -32.45 -13.88 -1.80
CA LEU A 239 -31.53 -13.45 -2.87
C LEU A 239 -31.83 -14.04 -4.26
N GLU A 240 -32.48 -15.22 -4.33
CA GLU A 240 -32.74 -15.90 -5.61
C GLU A 240 -33.68 -15.12 -6.55
N LYS A 241 -34.60 -14.32 -5.99
CA LYS A 241 -35.61 -13.60 -6.79
C LYS A 241 -35.06 -12.34 -7.47
N PHE A 242 -33.97 -11.77 -6.96
CA PHE A 242 -33.43 -10.48 -7.42
C PHE A 242 -32.43 -10.62 -8.58
N VAL A 243 -31.71 -11.74 -8.66
CA VAL A 243 -30.60 -11.96 -9.61
C VAL A 243 -31.06 -12.21 -11.06
N ARG A 244 -32.31 -12.61 -11.29
CA ARG A 244 -32.80 -12.96 -12.64
C ARG A 244 -33.12 -11.78 -13.57
N GLY A 245 -32.97 -10.52 -13.12
CA GLY A 245 -33.57 -9.37 -13.80
C GLY A 245 -32.69 -8.46 -14.65
N ASN A 246 -31.36 -8.37 -14.45
CA ASN A 246 -30.56 -7.39 -15.20
C ASN A 246 -29.04 -7.67 -15.23
N LEU A 247 -28.47 -7.69 -16.44
CA LEU A 247 -27.04 -7.94 -16.70
C LEU A 247 -26.11 -6.81 -16.23
N ALA A 248 -26.65 -5.60 -15.96
CA ALA A 248 -25.90 -4.46 -15.42
C ALA A 248 -25.66 -4.52 -13.90
N SER A 249 -26.29 -5.48 -13.19
CA SER A 249 -26.30 -5.55 -11.73
C SER A 249 -25.27 -6.51 -11.13
N ARG A 250 -24.35 -7.06 -11.93
CA ARG A 250 -23.30 -7.98 -11.45
C ARG A 250 -22.09 -7.29 -10.79
N ALA A 251 -22.10 -5.97 -10.67
CA ALA A 251 -21.01 -5.19 -10.09
C ALA A 251 -21.34 -4.53 -8.73
N ILE A 252 -22.55 -4.70 -8.18
CA ILE A 252 -22.95 -4.04 -6.94
C ILE A 252 -23.71 -5.04 -6.06
N VAL A 253 -22.99 -5.99 -5.49
CA VAL A 253 -23.48 -6.76 -4.33
C VAL A 253 -22.32 -6.91 -3.35
N ASN A 254 -21.93 -5.79 -2.75
CA ASN A 254 -21.60 -5.70 -1.32
C ASN A 254 -21.58 -4.25 -0.83
N ALA A 255 -22.74 -3.60 -0.99
CA ALA A 255 -23.19 -2.52 -0.12
C ALA A 255 -24.69 -2.67 0.20
N ILE A 256 -25.23 -3.91 0.17
CA ILE A 256 -26.61 -4.22 0.57
C ILE A 256 -26.59 -5.46 1.46
N SER A 257 -25.99 -5.30 2.63
CA SER A 257 -26.50 -5.91 3.84
C SER A 257 -26.40 -4.82 4.88
N LEU A 258 -27.38 -3.92 4.78
CA LEU A 258 -27.94 -3.04 5.78
C LEU A 258 -29.05 -2.31 5.02
N GLU A 259 -30.30 -2.65 5.34
CA GLU A 259 -31.56 -2.09 4.85
C GLU A 259 -31.43 -0.69 4.21
N VAL A 260 -31.41 -0.60 2.87
CA VAL A 260 -31.87 0.63 2.21
C VAL A 260 -33.38 0.60 2.25
N ALA A 261 -33.91 0.99 3.41
CA ALA A 261 -35.26 1.46 3.55
C ALA A 261 -35.43 2.63 2.58
N LYS A 262 -36.30 2.43 1.58
CA LYS A 262 -36.77 3.49 0.70
C LYS A 262 -37.70 4.39 1.52
N LYS A 263 -37.16 5.45 2.15
CA LYS A 263 -37.93 6.62 2.60
C LYS A 263 -37.02 7.84 2.80
N ASP A 264 -37.29 8.90 2.05
CA ASP A 264 -36.93 10.29 2.36
C ASP A 264 -35.45 10.72 2.34
N GLY A 265 -34.60 10.07 1.53
CA GLY A 265 -33.30 10.66 1.13
C GLY A 265 -32.23 10.75 2.23
N LYS A 266 -32.35 9.96 3.30
CA LYS A 266 -31.32 9.79 4.35
C LYS A 266 -30.99 8.31 4.53
N VAL A 267 -29.70 7.98 4.66
CA VAL A 267 -29.25 6.63 5.02
C VAL A 267 -29.19 6.55 6.54
N GLU A 268 -30.19 5.93 7.15
CA GLU A 268 -30.12 5.57 8.56
C GLU A 268 -29.48 4.19 8.71
N LEU A 269 -28.35 4.13 9.41
CA LEU A 269 -27.71 2.88 9.77
C LEU A 269 -28.29 2.40 11.11
N PRO A 270 -28.67 1.12 11.26
CA PRO A 270 -29.21 0.57 12.51
C PRO A 270 -28.21 0.58 13.67
N ASP A 271 -26.93 0.79 13.41
CA ASP A 271 -25.91 1.00 14.44
C ASP A 271 -25.53 2.49 14.53
N PRO A 272 -25.87 3.18 15.64
CA PRO A 272 -25.66 4.63 15.79
C PRO A 272 -24.18 5.03 15.83
N ARG A 273 -23.25 4.06 15.98
CA ARG A 273 -21.80 4.25 15.89
C ARG A 273 -21.32 4.40 14.45
N PHE A 274 -22.19 4.40 13.46
CA PHE A 274 -21.83 4.62 12.08
C PHE A 274 -22.60 5.80 11.50
N SER A 275 -22.01 6.46 10.51
CA SER A 275 -22.64 7.48 9.67
C SER A 275 -22.42 7.12 8.22
N ALA A 276 -23.44 7.30 7.39
CA ALA A 276 -23.32 7.16 5.96
C ALA A 276 -23.51 8.53 5.29
N ALA A 277 -22.65 8.83 4.32
CA ALA A 277 -22.78 9.98 3.45
C ALA A 277 -22.78 9.52 1.99
N PHE A 278 -23.55 10.21 1.16
CA PHE A 278 -23.45 10.08 -0.29
C PHE A 278 -22.34 11.00 -0.78
N ASN A 279 -21.39 10.43 -1.54
CA ASN A 279 -20.43 11.21 -2.30
C ASN A 279 -20.52 10.76 -3.75
N ASP A 280 -21.05 11.64 -4.60
CA ASP A 280 -21.48 11.36 -5.96
C ASP A 280 -22.36 10.09 -6.03
N ASP A 281 -21.86 9.04 -6.68
CA ASP A 281 -22.55 7.75 -6.93
C ASP A 281 -22.13 6.65 -5.93
N ARG A 282 -21.47 7.01 -4.82
CA ARG A 282 -20.96 6.06 -3.83
C ARG A 282 -21.53 6.35 -2.44
N VAL A 283 -21.82 5.27 -1.70
CA VAL A 283 -22.17 5.35 -0.28
C VAL A 283 -20.89 5.13 0.53
N VAL A 284 -20.49 6.16 1.26
CA VAL A 284 -19.36 6.12 2.20
C VAL A 284 -19.92 5.84 3.59
N VAL A 285 -19.46 4.78 4.24
CA VAL A 285 -19.88 4.39 5.61
C VAL A 285 -18.71 4.58 6.56
N ASP A 286 -18.80 5.62 7.39
CA ASP A 286 -17.85 5.92 8.44
C ASP A 286 -18.32 5.34 9.77
N GLN A 287 -17.38 4.84 10.56
CA GLN A 287 -17.63 4.55 11.97
C GLN A 287 -17.37 5.84 12.74
N LYS A 288 -18.37 6.33 13.48
CA LYS A 288 -18.23 7.32 14.54
C LYS A 288 -17.37 6.70 15.64
N ASP A 289 -16.07 6.64 15.42
CA ASP A 289 -15.14 6.10 16.37
C ASP A 289 -14.87 7.17 17.45
N PRO A 290 -15.21 6.94 18.73
CA PRO A 290 -14.84 7.85 19.81
C PRO A 290 -13.31 7.95 19.99
N TYR A 291 -12.51 7.08 19.35
CA TYR A 291 -11.05 7.04 19.45
C TYR A 291 -10.30 7.68 18.28
N PHE A 292 -10.99 8.17 17.23
CA PHE A 292 -10.37 8.91 16.11
C PHE A 292 -10.51 10.44 16.22
N LYS A 293 -11.02 10.98 17.33
CA LYS A 293 -10.81 12.39 17.67
C LYS A 293 -9.40 12.54 18.23
N ASN A 294 -8.43 12.68 17.34
CA ASN A 294 -7.21 13.48 17.51
C ASN A 294 -6.40 13.34 16.22
N GLY A 295 -6.87 14.04 15.18
CA GLY A 295 -5.98 14.47 14.11
C GLY A 295 -4.93 15.39 14.73
N VAL A 296 -3.67 14.98 14.65
CA VAL A 296 -2.53 15.84 14.97
C VAL A 296 -2.21 16.61 13.69
N HIS A 297 -2.25 17.92 13.83
CA HIS A 297 -1.80 18.93 12.87
C HIS A 297 -0.32 18.77 12.48
#